data_AF-A0A2A3MXE2-F1
#
_entry.id   AF-A0A2A3MXE2-F1
#
_cell.length_a   1.000
_cell.length_b   1.000
_cell.length_c   1.000
_cell.angle_alpha   90.00
_cell.angle_beta   90.00
_cell.angle_gamma   90.00
#
_symmetry.space_group_name_H-M   'P 1'
#
loop_
_entity.id
_entity.type
_entity.pdbx_description
1 polymer ?
#
loop_
_entity_poly.entity_id
_entity_poly.type
_entity_poly.pdbx_seq_one_letter_code
_entity_poly.pdbx_strand_id
1 'polypeptide(L)' 'MARSKPSALDALKRLREQREELAQREIKLREDAAGELGKLLIECSAETLDPGKLRQLVRATMAIGIDAALERVTAGK' A
#
# COMPACT_ATOMS: atom_id res chain seq x y z
N MET A 1 6.40 51.04 8.47
CA MET A 1 5.68 49.74 8.52
C MET A 1 6.67 48.65 8.90
N ALA A 2 6.79 48.34 10.20
CA ALA A 2 7.68 47.29 10.67
C ALA A 2 7.09 45.92 10.25
N ARG A 3 7.71 45.25 9.29
CA ARG A 3 7.38 43.84 9.00
C ARG A 3 7.88 43.02 10.18
N SER A 4 6.98 42.60 11.06
CA SER A 4 7.27 41.63 12.11
C SER A 4 7.86 40.37 11.47
N LYS A 5 9.11 40.04 11.86
CA LYS A 5 9.76 38.78 11.48
C LYS A 5 8.82 37.62 11.85
N PRO A 6 8.68 36.57 11.03
CA PRO A 6 7.93 35.38 11.42
C PRO A 6 8.45 34.93 12.78
N SER A 7 7.58 34.78 13.78
CA SER A 7 8.04 34.38 15.09
C SER A 7 8.61 32.96 14.98
N ALA A 8 9.61 32.64 15.80
CA ALA A 8 10.14 31.27 15.85
C ALA A 8 9.04 30.22 16.10
N LEU A 9 7.96 30.63 16.79
CA LEU A 9 6.77 29.82 17.01
C LEU A 9 6.00 29.58 15.70
N ASP A 10 5.79 30.59 14.87
CA ASP A 10 5.12 30.44 13.57
C ASP A 10 5.92 29.53 12.62
N ALA A 11 7.25 29.65 12.63
CA ALA A 11 8.12 28.77 11.87
C ALA A 11 8.02 27.32 12.36
N LEU A 12 8.00 27.10 13.67
CA LEU A 12 7.82 25.78 14.27
C LEU A 12 6.45 25.18 13.92
N LYS A 13 5.39 25.98 13.94
CA LYS A 13 4.04 25.55 13.58
C LYS A 13 3.97 25.08 12.13
N ARG A 14 4.50 25.87 11.20
CA ARG A 14 4.58 25.51 9.77
C ARG A 14 5.39 24.24 9.55
N LEU A 15 6.49 24.06 10.27
CA LEU A 15 7.31 22.85 10.16
C LEU A 15 6.55 21.60 10.60
N ARG A 16 5.72 21.70 11.66
CA ARG A 16 4.88 20.58 12.11
C ARG A 16 3.81 20.23 11.07
N GLU A 17 3.16 21.22 10.51
CA GLU A 17 2.16 21.04 9.45
C GLU A 17 2.78 20.35 8.21
N GLN A 18 3.97 20.80 7.78
CA GLN A 18 4.70 20.18 6.66
C GLN A 18 5.10 18.73 6.95
N ARG A 19 5.50 18.40 8.19
CA ARG A 19 5.83 17.03 8.57
C ARG A 19 4.62 16.11 8.51
N GLU A 20 3.46 16.57 8.98
CA GLU A 20 2.23 15.81 8.91
C GLU A 20 1.82 15.56 7.44
N GLU A 21 1.89 16.60 6.61
CA GLU A 21 1.61 16.46 5.18
C GLU A 21 2.55 15.45 4.49
N LEU A 22 3.85 15.49 4.82
CA LEU A 22 4.81 14.52 4.29
C LEU A 22 4.53 13.09 4.76
N ALA A 23 4.14 12.90 6.02
CA ALA A 23 3.79 11.58 6.55
C ALA A 23 2.58 10.98 5.81
N GLN A 24 1.54 11.78 5.56
CA GLN A 24 0.37 11.35 4.79
C GLN A 24 0.73 10.98 3.35
N ARG A 25 1.60 11.78 2.71
CA ARG A 25 2.10 11.49 1.36
C ARG A 25 2.94 10.21 1.33
N GLU A 26 3.77 9.97 2.34
CA GLU A 26 4.56 8.74 2.44
C GLU A 26 3.66 7.49 2.53
N ILE A 27 2.62 7.53 3.37
CA ILE A 27 1.65 6.43 3.49
C ILE A 27 1.04 6.13 2.13
N LYS A 28 0.53 7.15 1.44
CA LYS A 28 -0.08 7.00 0.12
C LYS A 28 0.91 6.43 -0.91
N LEU A 29 2.14 6.94 -0.95
CA LEU A 29 3.17 6.45 -1.87
C LEU A 29 3.53 4.98 -1.60
N ARG A 30 3.54 4.56 -0.33
CA ARG A 30 3.77 3.15 0.02
C ARG A 30 2.62 2.26 -0.44
N GLU A 31 1.37 2.70 -0.28
CA GLU A 31 0.18 1.99 -0.77
C GLU A 31 0.19 1.87 -2.29
N ASP A 32 0.48 2.96 -2.99
CA ASP A 32 0.58 3.00 -4.45
C ASP A 32 1.70 2.05 -4.94
N ALA A 33 2.88 2.11 -4.33
CA ALA A 33 4.01 1.24 -4.66
C ALA A 33 3.69 -0.25 -4.39
N ALA A 34 3.00 -0.57 -3.29
CA ALA A 34 2.55 -1.93 -3.01
C ALA A 34 1.55 -2.42 -4.07
N GLY A 35 0.65 -1.55 -4.53
CA GLY A 35 -0.27 -1.85 -5.63
C GLY A 35 0.44 -2.10 -6.96
N GLU A 36 1.44 -1.28 -7.31
CA GLU A 36 2.25 -1.46 -8.51
C GLU A 36 3.07 -2.76 -8.47
N LEU A 37 3.75 -3.02 -7.35
CA LEU A 37 4.50 -4.26 -7.16
C LEU A 37 3.59 -5.49 -7.19
N GLY A 38 2.38 -5.41 -6.63
CA GLY A 38 1.38 -6.47 -6.72
C GLY A 38 0.95 -6.78 -8.16
N LYS A 39 0.72 -5.73 -8.98
CA LYS A 39 0.41 -5.90 -10.40
C LYS A 39 1.56 -6.56 -11.16
N LEU A 40 2.78 -6.06 -10.98
CA LEU A 40 3.98 -6.64 -11.59
C LEU A 40 4.18 -8.10 -11.18
N LEU A 41 3.98 -8.43 -9.90
CA LEU A 41 4.02 -9.80 -9.44
C LEU A 41 2.97 -10.66 -10.14
N ILE A 42 1.73 -10.20 -10.30
CA ILE A 42 0.69 -10.95 -11.03
C ILE A 42 1.06 -11.10 -12.50
N GLU A 43 1.57 -10.05 -13.15
CA GLU A 43 1.96 -10.06 -14.56
C GLU A 43 3.14 -10.99 -14.83
N CYS A 44 4.22 -10.89 -14.04
CA CYS A 44 5.35 -11.83 -14.10
C CYS A 44 4.95 -13.26 -13.68
N SER A 45 4.01 -13.38 -12.74
CA SER A 45 3.43 -14.68 -12.38
C SER A 45 2.55 -15.23 -13.49
N ALA A 46 1.91 -14.42 -14.34
CA ALA A 46 1.12 -14.91 -15.46
C ALA A 46 1.99 -15.59 -16.53
N GLU A 47 3.28 -15.24 -16.60
CA GLU A 47 4.25 -15.95 -17.44
C GLU A 47 4.71 -17.30 -16.84
N THR A 48 4.53 -17.52 -15.52
CA THR A 48 5.04 -18.70 -14.80
C THR A 48 3.98 -19.58 -14.13
N LEU A 49 2.78 -19.06 -13.85
CA LEU A 49 1.63 -19.80 -13.37
C LEU A 49 0.79 -20.29 -14.55
N ASP A 50 0.56 -21.59 -14.59
CA ASP A 50 -0.42 -22.18 -15.48
C ASP A 50 -1.80 -21.50 -15.31
N PRO A 51 -2.39 -20.93 -16.38
CA PRO A 51 -3.69 -20.24 -16.32
C PRO A 51 -4.85 -21.12 -15.83
N GLY A 52 -4.74 -22.45 -15.96
CA GLY A 52 -5.69 -23.41 -15.41
C GLY A 52 -5.65 -23.44 -13.88
N LYS A 53 -4.44 -23.57 -13.32
CA LYS A 53 -4.21 -23.54 -11.86
C LYS A 53 -4.62 -22.22 -11.23
N LEU A 54 -4.33 -21.08 -11.88
CA LEU A 54 -4.75 -19.77 -11.37
C LEU A 54 -6.28 -19.64 -11.33
N ARG A 55 -6.98 -20.08 -12.38
CA ARG A 55 -8.45 -20.12 -12.40
C ARG A 55 -9.02 -21.02 -11.31
N GLN A 56 -8.41 -22.18 -11.06
CA GLN A 56 -8.83 -23.08 -10.00
C GLN A 56 -8.61 -22.47 -8.61
N LEU A 57 -7.48 -21.79 -8.41
CA LEU A 57 -7.19 -21.07 -7.17
C LEU A 57 -8.22 -19.97 -6.91
N VAL A 58 -8.50 -19.11 -7.90
CA VAL A 58 -9.52 -18.05 -7.77
C VAL A 58 -10.89 -18.64 -7.42
N ARG A 59 -11.31 -19.72 -8.08
CA ARG A 59 -12.58 -20.41 -7.77
C ARG A 59 -12.61 -20.97 -6.35
N ALA A 60 -11.51 -21.59 -5.91
CA ALA A 60 -11.40 -22.14 -4.57
C ALA A 60 -11.46 -21.03 -3.50
N THR A 61 -10.77 -19.92 -3.73
CA THR A 61 -10.80 -18.72 -2.88
C THR A 61 -12.20 -18.13 -2.79
N MET A 62 -12.91 -18.00 -3.92
CA MET A 62 -14.29 -17.48 -3.93
C MET A 62 -15.27 -18.40 -3.19
N ALA A 63 -15.06 -19.72 -3.21
CA ALA A 63 -15.94 -20.68 -2.55
C ALA A 63 -15.84 -20.64 -1.02
N ILE A 64 -14.68 -20.27 -0.48
CA ILE A 64 -14.42 -20.25 0.98
C ILE A 64 -14.35 -18.83 1.56
N GLY A 65 -14.29 -17.80 0.72
CA GLY A 65 -14.08 -16.41 1.12
C GLY A 65 -12.60 -16.04 1.22
N ILE A 66 -12.28 -14.77 0.98
CA ILE A 66 -10.88 -14.29 0.92
C ILE A 66 -10.16 -14.47 2.26
N ASP A 67 -10.81 -14.15 3.38
CA ASP A 67 -10.17 -14.24 4.70
C ASP A 67 -9.78 -15.69 5.07
N ALA A 68 -10.70 -16.65 4.88
CA ALA A 68 -10.43 -18.06 5.13
C ALA A 68 -9.39 -18.65 4.14
N ALA A 69 -9.37 -18.15 2.90
CA ALA A 69 -8.34 -18.53 1.94
C ALA A 69 -6.95 -18.01 2.35
N LEU A 70 -6.87 -16.77 2.84
CA LEU A 70 -5.63 -16.19 3.33
C LEU A 70 -5.08 -16.96 4.54
N GLU A 71 -5.94 -17.32 5.51
CA GLU A 71 -5.53 -18.15 6.65
C GLU A 71 -4.93 -19.49 6.22
N ARG A 72 -5.49 -20.16 5.20
CA ARG A 72 -4.94 -21.43 4.71
C ARG A 72 -3.57 -21.29 4.06
N VAL A 73 -3.33 -20.19 3.35
CA VAL A 73 -2.05 -19.95 2.66
C VAL A 73 -0.97 -19.49 3.65
N THR A 74 -1.35 -18.79 4.72
CA THR A 74 -0.43 -18.36 5.77
C THR A 74 -0.16 -19.44 6.83
N ALA A 75 -1.12 -20.34 7.09
CA ALA A 75 -0.98 -21.48 8.00
C ALA A 75 -0.14 -22.64 7.43
N GLY A 76 0.18 -22.62 6.13
CA GLY A 76 1.09 -23.57 5.49
C GLY A 76 2.58 -23.27 5.72
N LYS A 77 2.92 -22.30 6.59
CA LYS A 77 4.26 -22.02 7.10
C LYS A 77 4.42 -22.54 8.52
#